data_AF-A0A524MWP4-F1
#
_entry.id   AF-A0A524MWP4-F1
#
_cell.length_a   1.000
_cell.length_b   1.000
_cell.length_c   1.000
_cell.angle_alpha   90.00
_cell.angle_beta   90.00
_cell.angle_gamma   90.00
#
_symmetry.space_group_name_H-M   'P 1'
#
loop_
_entity.id
_entity.type
_entity.pdbx_description
1 polymer ?
#
loop_
_entity_poly.entity_id
_entity_poly.type
_entity_poly.pdbx_seq_one_letter_code
_entity_poly.pdbx_strand_id
1 'polypeptide(L)'
;MYLMLPTNGWNGTGCPTCDRVSVPNSLDALAIIMHDNSMEIRSSVSRQLRRRRLELGLSLTEVARRAETSAATLSRYEHDWIRFETHTLRKLAVALGCELSIELRPRTRRRSTVRNTREACARLKRLFWDHPLNEADFKTHPVWVVERVLEYGALDDIHALRDTMGRKSFLKAVAAAGRVSPRTRNFWCQILEMEGMSCTKKFSRNTAWNS
;
A
#
# COMPACT_ATOMS: atom_id res chain seq x y z
N MET A 1 -69.07 -19.16 -9.63
CA MET A 1 -67.68 -19.19 -10.13
C MET A 1 -66.79 -18.98 -8.89
N TYR A 2 -66.51 -20.00 -8.06
CA TYR A 2 -65.37 -20.95 -8.14
C TYR A 2 -64.06 -20.21 -8.49
N LEU A 3 -62.95 -20.14 -7.73
CA LEU A 3 -62.39 -20.98 -6.64
C LEU A 3 -61.22 -20.27 -5.91
N MET A 4 -61.06 -20.65 -4.63
CA MET A 4 -59.84 -20.92 -3.83
C MET A 4 -58.46 -20.27 -4.14
N LEU A 5 -57.88 -19.67 -3.09
CA LEU A 5 -56.43 -19.63 -2.76
C LEU A 5 -55.95 -21.06 -2.37
N PRO A 6 -54.64 -21.44 -2.44
CA PRO A 6 -53.70 -21.10 -1.37
C PRO A 6 -52.18 -21.00 -1.70
N THR A 7 -51.47 -20.31 -0.78
CA THR A 7 -50.11 -20.55 -0.23
C THR A 7 -48.88 -20.58 -1.14
N ASN A 8 -47.94 -19.67 -0.84
CA ASN A 8 -46.55 -19.91 -0.38
C ASN A 8 -46.04 -18.55 0.14
N GLY A 9 -45.95 -18.30 1.44
CA GLY A 9 -44.80 -18.68 2.26
C GLY A 9 -44.07 -17.40 2.72
N TRP A 10 -44.48 -16.87 3.87
CA TRP A 10 -43.72 -15.85 4.61
C TRP A 10 -42.39 -16.43 5.09
N ASN A 11 -41.32 -15.63 5.14
CA ASN A 11 -40.73 -15.19 6.42
C ASN A 11 -39.48 -14.32 6.26
N GLY A 12 -39.57 -13.14 6.89
CA GLY A 12 -38.53 -12.37 7.56
C GLY A 12 -37.07 -12.51 7.13
N THR A 13 -36.43 -11.38 6.84
CA THR A 13 -35.58 -10.69 7.83
C THR A 13 -35.00 -9.43 7.19
N GLY A 14 -35.09 -8.31 7.91
CA GLY A 14 -34.45 -7.07 7.53
C GLY A 14 -32.95 -7.28 7.33
N CYS A 15 -32.35 -6.50 6.44
CA CYS A 15 -30.90 -6.40 6.37
C CYS A 15 -30.44 -5.61 7.61
N PRO A 16 -29.87 -6.27 8.63
CA PRO A 16 -29.29 -5.57 9.76
C PRO A 16 -27.90 -5.10 9.34
N THR A 17 -27.42 -4.07 10.01
CA THR A 17 -26.05 -3.56 9.94
C THR A 17 -25.63 -2.91 8.61
N CYS A 18 -25.95 -1.60 8.53
CA CYS A 18 -24.93 -0.62 8.19
C CYS A 18 -23.74 -0.82 9.14
N ASP A 19 -22.83 -1.72 8.77
CA ASP A 19 -21.57 -1.86 9.48
C ASP A 19 -20.72 -0.64 9.15
N ARG A 20 -20.46 0.16 10.19
CA ARG A 20 -19.39 1.14 10.23
C ARG A 20 -18.10 0.39 9.88
N VAL A 21 -17.65 0.52 8.64
CA VAL A 21 -16.30 0.10 8.27
C VAL A 21 -15.34 0.99 9.03
N SER A 22 -14.86 0.46 10.15
CA SER A 22 -13.75 1.01 10.91
C SER A 22 -12.55 1.00 9.99
N VAL A 23 -12.13 2.19 9.55
CA VAL A 23 -10.93 2.36 8.72
C VAL A 23 -9.76 1.83 9.54
N PRO A 24 -9.04 0.78 9.11
CA PRO A 24 -7.86 0.32 9.82
C PRO A 24 -6.84 1.46 9.81
N ASN A 25 -6.52 1.94 11.00
CA ASN A 25 -5.49 2.94 11.20
C ASN A 25 -4.15 2.18 11.34
N SER A 26 -3.14 2.62 10.59
CA SER A 26 -1.76 2.07 10.48
C SER A 26 -1.68 0.66 9.88
N LEU A 27 -0.86 0.43 8.85
CA LEU A 27 0.61 0.51 8.90
C LEU A 27 1.19 0.86 7.52
N ASP A 28 2.18 1.76 7.53
CA ASP A 28 3.35 1.81 6.64
C ASP A 28 3.19 1.63 5.13
N ALA A 29 2.78 2.71 4.44
CA ALA A 29 2.97 2.93 3.00
C ALA A 29 4.45 3.04 2.56
N LEU A 30 5.38 2.52 3.37
CA LEU A 30 6.83 2.46 3.07
C LEU A 30 7.30 1.02 2.80
N ALA A 31 6.41 0.02 2.88
CA ALA A 31 6.77 -1.38 2.79
C ALA A 31 5.87 -2.14 1.80
N ILE A 32 5.83 -1.73 0.52
CA ILE A 32 5.44 -2.64 -0.56
C ILE A 32 6.48 -2.58 -1.69
N ILE A 33 7.09 -3.74 -1.86
CA ILE A 33 8.05 -4.23 -2.85
C ILE A 33 7.80 -3.66 -4.27
N MET A 34 8.74 -2.83 -4.73
CA MET A 34 9.12 -2.75 -6.14
C MET A 34 10.60 -3.15 -6.23
N HIS A 35 10.95 -3.98 -7.21
CA HIS A 35 12.34 -4.15 -7.65
C HIS A 35 12.79 -2.86 -8.33
N ASP A 36 13.20 -1.90 -7.52
CA ASP A 36 13.98 -0.75 -7.94
C ASP A 36 15.46 -1.13 -7.85
N ASN A 37 16.11 -1.30 -9.01
CA ASN A 37 17.57 -1.51 -9.08
C ASN A 37 18.38 -0.27 -8.64
N SER A 38 17.73 0.81 -8.19
CA SER A 38 18.37 2.00 -7.62
C SER A 38 18.12 2.21 -6.12
N MET A 39 17.46 1.29 -5.41
CA MET A 39 17.42 1.33 -3.94
C MET A 39 18.57 0.51 -3.33
N GLU A 40 19.66 1.20 -2.99
CA GLU A 40 20.52 0.78 -1.88
C GLU A 40 19.69 0.77 -0.59
N ILE A 41 18.98 -0.34 -0.34
CA ILE A 41 18.31 -0.59 0.92
C ILE A 41 19.40 -0.67 1.99
N ARG A 42 19.42 0.33 2.87
CA ARG A 42 20.07 0.34 4.19
C ARG A 42 20.08 -1.09 4.72
N SER A 43 21.27 -1.67 4.93
CA SER A 43 21.50 -3.08 5.28
C SER A 43 20.29 -3.80 5.91
N SER A 44 19.45 -4.43 5.09
CA SER A 44 18.30 -5.21 5.55
C SER A 44 18.76 -6.25 6.59
N VAL A 45 17.92 -6.54 7.60
CA VAL A 45 18.20 -7.56 8.63
C VAL A 45 18.61 -8.89 7.98
N SER A 46 17.96 -9.29 6.88
CA SER A 46 18.33 -10.47 6.09
C SER A 46 19.78 -10.43 5.59
N ARG A 47 20.21 -9.27 5.07
CA ARG A 47 21.59 -9.07 4.58
C ARG A 47 22.58 -9.10 5.73
N GLN A 48 22.23 -8.56 6.90
CA GLN A 48 23.08 -8.61 8.09
C GLN A 48 23.26 -10.05 8.60
N LEU A 49 22.18 -10.83 8.67
CA LEU A 49 22.22 -12.25 9.04
C LEU A 49 23.11 -13.05 8.08
N ARG A 50 22.87 -12.91 6.77
CA ARG A 50 23.66 -13.60 5.74
C ARG A 50 25.13 -13.20 5.79
N ARG A 51 25.42 -11.90 5.88
CA ARG A 51 26.81 -11.38 5.96
C ARG A 51 27.52 -11.98 7.17
N ARG A 52 26.89 -11.92 8.35
CA ARG A 52 27.49 -12.44 9.58
C ARG A 52 27.73 -13.94 9.52
N ARG A 53 26.79 -14.71 8.97
CA ARG A 53 26.96 -16.15 8.78
C ARG A 53 28.18 -16.47 7.91
N LEU A 54 28.37 -15.73 6.82
CA LEU A 54 29.51 -15.90 5.92
C LEU A 54 30.85 -15.49 6.54
N GLU A 55 30.87 -14.41 7.33
CA GLU A 55 32.07 -14.01 8.11
C GLU A 55 32.52 -15.11 9.09
N LEU A 56 31.58 -15.86 9.65
CA LEU A 56 31.85 -16.98 10.54
C LEU A 56 32.12 -18.30 9.78
N GLY A 57 32.05 -18.31 8.45
CA GLY A 57 32.25 -19.51 7.63
C GLY A 57 31.18 -20.60 7.82
N LEU A 58 29.99 -20.24 8.32
CA LEU A 58 28.95 -21.21 8.68
C LEU A 58 28.00 -21.49 7.51
N SER A 59 27.59 -22.75 7.37
CA SER A 59 26.52 -23.14 6.46
C SER A 59 25.14 -22.77 7.02
N LEU A 60 24.12 -22.75 6.16
CA LEU A 60 22.72 -22.53 6.59
C LEU A 60 22.29 -23.57 7.62
N THR A 61 22.62 -24.85 7.39
CA THR A 61 22.25 -25.94 8.29
C THR A 61 22.91 -25.80 9.66
N GLU A 62 24.17 -25.37 9.69
CA GLU A 62 24.91 -25.23 10.95
C GLU A 62 24.36 -24.09 11.82
N VAL A 63 24.06 -22.93 11.24
CA VAL A 63 23.40 -21.84 11.99
C VAL A 63 21.99 -22.23 12.40
N ALA A 64 21.22 -22.89 11.53
CA ALA A 64 19.88 -23.35 11.85
C ALA A 64 19.89 -24.32 13.04
N ARG A 65 20.84 -25.26 13.06
CA ARG A 65 21.06 -26.18 14.19
C ARG A 65 21.39 -25.43 15.48
N ARG A 66 22.32 -24.47 15.43
CA ARG A 66 22.71 -23.65 16.60
C ARG A 66 21.56 -22.80 17.13
N ALA A 67 20.69 -22.32 16.24
CA ALA A 67 19.54 -21.49 16.59
C ALA A 67 18.27 -22.32 16.87
N GLU A 68 18.35 -23.66 16.94
CA GLU A 68 17.19 -24.55 17.13
C GLU A 68 16.03 -24.23 16.15
N THR A 69 16.37 -24.07 14.88
CA THR A 69 15.41 -23.80 13.80
C THR A 69 15.75 -24.63 12.57
N SER A 70 14.93 -24.52 11.52
CA SER A 70 15.16 -25.25 10.27
C SER A 70 16.02 -24.45 9.29
N ALA A 71 16.81 -25.14 8.47
CA ALA A 71 17.57 -24.50 7.38
C ALA A 71 16.64 -23.77 6.38
N ALA A 72 15.42 -24.28 6.19
CA ALA A 72 14.39 -23.62 5.38
C ALA A 72 13.86 -22.33 6.05
N THR A 73 13.78 -22.29 7.38
CA THR A 73 13.44 -21.07 8.12
C THR A 73 14.55 -20.03 7.99
N LEU A 74 15.82 -20.43 8.21
CA LEU A 74 16.95 -19.51 8.05
C LEU A 74 17.08 -19.01 6.61
N SER A 75 16.91 -19.89 5.62
CA SER A 75 16.92 -19.49 4.20
C SER A 75 15.87 -18.42 3.92
N ARG A 76 14.64 -18.57 4.44
CA ARG A 76 13.62 -17.51 4.36
C ARG A 76 14.09 -16.21 5.00
N TYR A 77 14.67 -16.27 6.19
CA TYR A 77 15.14 -15.07 6.89
C TYR A 77 16.28 -14.35 6.17
N GLU A 78 17.09 -15.06 5.38
CA GLU A 78 18.16 -14.48 4.55
C GLU A 78 17.69 -13.95 3.18
N HIS A 79 16.47 -14.29 2.73
CA HIS A 79 15.95 -13.91 1.41
C HIS A 79 14.63 -13.13 1.53
N ASP A 80 14.68 -11.82 1.25
CA ASP A 80 13.55 -10.89 1.02
C ASP A 80 12.28 -11.12 1.88
N TRP A 81 12.47 -11.58 3.12
CA TRP A 81 11.39 -11.87 4.04
C TRP A 81 11.03 -10.63 4.84
N ILE A 82 9.77 -10.22 4.76
CA ILE A 82 9.30 -8.96 5.35
C ILE A 82 8.80 -9.16 6.79
N ARG A 83 8.49 -10.40 7.19
CA ARG A 83 7.79 -10.71 8.45
C ARG A 83 8.66 -11.42 9.48
N PHE A 84 9.53 -10.70 10.16
CA PHE A 84 10.37 -11.33 11.18
C PHE A 84 9.62 -11.59 12.49
N GLU A 85 9.71 -12.82 13.00
CA GLU A 85 9.33 -13.12 14.36
C GLU A 85 10.47 -12.71 15.30
N THR A 86 10.18 -11.91 16.32
CA THR A 86 11.18 -11.41 17.27
C THR A 86 11.86 -12.55 18.03
N HIS A 87 11.13 -13.61 18.33
CA HIS A 87 11.65 -14.83 18.96
C HIS A 87 12.73 -15.51 18.10
N THR A 88 12.41 -15.76 16.83
CA THR A 88 13.33 -16.42 15.89
C THR A 88 14.53 -15.52 15.60
N LEU A 89 14.36 -14.20 15.47
CA LEU A 89 15.47 -13.26 15.35
C LEU A 89 16.41 -13.31 16.56
N ARG A 90 15.87 -13.41 17.77
CA ARG A 90 16.69 -13.51 18.99
C ARG A 90 17.52 -14.79 18.98
N LYS A 91 16.94 -15.93 18.62
CA LYS A 91 17.67 -17.21 18.48
C LYS A 91 18.80 -17.11 17.47
N LEU A 92 18.55 -16.49 16.31
CA LEU A 92 19.57 -16.29 15.28
C LEU A 92 20.68 -15.33 15.72
N ALA A 93 20.33 -14.24 16.42
CA ALA A 93 21.32 -13.31 16.95
C ALA A 93 22.27 -14.02 17.94
N VAL A 94 21.74 -14.82 18.87
CA VAL A 94 22.55 -15.63 19.78
C VAL A 94 23.44 -16.61 19.01
N ALA A 95 22.90 -17.35 18.05
CA ALA A 95 23.64 -18.34 17.26
C ALA A 95 24.77 -17.73 16.41
N LEU A 96 24.64 -16.45 16.03
CA LEU A 96 25.61 -15.69 15.24
C LEU A 96 26.53 -14.79 16.08
N GLY A 97 26.38 -14.80 17.41
CA GLY A 97 27.13 -13.95 18.32
C GLY A 97 26.86 -12.46 18.11
N CYS A 98 25.60 -12.10 17.85
CA CYS A 98 25.13 -10.74 17.65
C CYS A 98 24.22 -10.29 18.79
N GLU A 99 24.20 -8.98 19.03
CA GLU A 99 23.19 -8.33 19.86
C GLU A 99 21.97 -7.94 19.01
N LEU A 100 20.77 -8.35 19.43
CA LEU A 100 19.51 -7.90 18.81
C LEU A 100 18.96 -6.69 19.57
N SER A 101 19.10 -5.50 18.99
CA SER A 101 18.50 -4.27 19.53
C SER A 101 17.18 -3.97 18.81
N ILE A 102 16.09 -3.90 19.58
CA ILE A 102 14.76 -3.49 19.10
C ILE A 102 14.37 -2.24 19.88
N GLU A 103 14.23 -1.13 19.17
CA GLU A 103 13.88 0.16 19.76
C GLU A 103 12.49 0.60 19.32
N LEU A 104 11.61 0.87 20.29
CA LEU A 104 10.34 1.54 20.04
C LEU A 104 10.50 3.03 20.31
N ARG A 105 10.24 3.87 19.30
CA ARG A 105 10.23 5.32 19.45
C ARG A 105 8.81 5.84 19.43
N PRO A 106 8.49 6.89 20.21
CA PRO A 106 7.21 7.55 20.06
C PRO A 106 7.06 7.97 18.60
N ARG A 107 5.89 7.68 18.02
CA ARG A 107 5.53 8.31 16.75
C ARG A 107 5.41 9.78 17.07
N THR A 108 6.48 10.54 16.85
CA THR A 108 6.38 11.97 16.63
C THR A 108 5.38 12.07 15.50
N ARG A 109 4.12 12.41 15.82
CA ARG A 109 3.08 12.67 14.83
C ARG A 109 3.75 13.64 13.90
N ARG A 110 4.18 13.15 12.71
CA ARG A 110 4.93 13.92 11.73
C ARG A 110 4.09 15.16 11.61
N ARG A 111 4.57 16.27 12.20
CA ARG A 111 3.75 17.46 12.46
C ARG A 111 3.15 17.72 11.11
N SER A 112 1.82 17.49 10.99
CA SER A 112 1.15 17.33 9.69
C SER A 112 1.76 18.37 8.82
N THR A 113 2.52 17.97 7.78
CA THR A 113 3.20 18.93 6.92
C THR A 113 2.14 19.96 6.65
N VAL A 114 2.37 21.18 7.12
CA VAL A 114 1.48 22.28 6.78
C VAL A 114 1.41 22.17 5.27
N ARG A 115 0.23 21.80 4.76
CA ARG A 115 -0.02 21.42 3.38
C ARG A 115 0.54 22.52 2.51
N ASN A 116 1.77 22.36 2.05
CA ASN A 116 2.41 23.39 1.27
C ASN A 116 1.98 23.09 -0.16
N THR A 117 0.76 23.51 -0.48
CA THR A 117 0.19 23.47 -1.83
C THR A 117 1.18 24.05 -2.83
N ARG A 118 1.97 25.06 -2.44
CA ARG A 118 3.08 25.60 -3.25
C ARG A 118 4.17 24.58 -3.54
N GLU A 119 4.64 23.84 -2.55
CA GLU A 119 5.69 22.83 -2.72
C GLU A 119 5.21 21.67 -3.59
N ALA A 120 3.99 21.19 -3.33
CA ALA A 120 3.34 20.19 -4.17
C ALA A 120 3.15 20.71 -5.60
N CYS A 121 2.71 21.96 -5.77
CA CYS A 121 2.55 22.59 -7.07
C CYS A 121 3.89 22.66 -7.81
N ALA A 122 4.97 23.10 -7.15
CA ALA A 122 6.30 23.20 -7.73
C ALA A 122 6.82 21.83 -8.18
N ARG A 123 6.64 20.81 -7.33
CA ARG A 123 7.03 19.42 -7.63
C ARG A 123 6.26 18.84 -8.82
N LEU A 124 4.94 19.01 -8.81
CA LEU A 124 4.05 18.39 -9.78
C LEU A 124 4.03 19.12 -11.12
N LYS A 125 4.46 20.39 -11.18
CA LYS A 125 4.43 21.25 -12.37
C LYS A 125 4.94 20.57 -13.65
N ARG A 126 5.94 19.69 -13.52
CA ARG A 126 6.52 18.90 -14.63
C ARG A 126 5.51 17.99 -15.36
N LEU A 127 4.40 17.61 -14.70
CA LEU A 127 3.36 16.72 -15.22
C LEU A 127 2.26 17.47 -16.00
N PHE A 128 2.31 18.80 -16.00
CA PHE A 128 1.28 19.69 -16.49
C PHE A 128 1.85 20.60 -17.58
N TRP A 129 2.40 19.99 -18.63
CA TRP A 129 3.05 20.69 -19.74
C TRP A 129 2.08 21.42 -20.68
N ASP A 130 0.81 21.03 -20.66
CA ASP A 130 -0.25 21.55 -21.53
C ASP A 130 -1.10 22.65 -20.87
N HIS A 131 -1.17 22.68 -19.54
CA HIS A 131 -1.88 23.72 -18.81
C HIS A 131 -1.20 23.98 -17.46
N PRO A 132 -0.88 25.23 -17.09
CA PRO A 132 -0.18 25.51 -15.84
C PRO A 132 -0.97 25.01 -14.63
N LEU A 133 -0.28 24.31 -13.72
CA LEU A 133 -0.81 23.93 -12.41
C LEU A 133 -0.61 25.08 -11.41
N ASN A 134 -1.65 25.41 -10.65
CA ASN A 134 -1.64 26.38 -9.57
C ASN A 134 -2.16 25.77 -8.25
N GLU A 135 -1.92 26.45 -7.14
CA GLU A 135 -2.35 26.00 -5.80
C GLU A 135 -3.88 25.87 -5.66
N ALA A 136 -4.65 26.65 -6.42
CA ALA A 136 -6.12 26.57 -6.40
C ALA A 136 -6.64 25.27 -7.04
N ASP A 137 -5.92 24.70 -8.01
CA ASP A 137 -6.36 23.56 -8.80
C ASP A 137 -6.52 22.28 -7.98
N PHE A 138 -5.77 22.15 -6.89
CA PHE A 138 -5.95 21.05 -5.93
C PHE A 138 -7.35 21.02 -5.30
N LYS A 139 -8.06 22.16 -5.29
CA LYS A 139 -9.44 22.29 -4.77
C LYS A 139 -10.47 22.42 -5.88
N THR A 140 -10.19 23.22 -6.91
CA THR A 140 -11.15 23.52 -7.98
C THR A 140 -11.19 22.43 -9.06
N HIS A 141 -10.05 21.79 -9.35
CA HIS A 141 -9.90 20.79 -10.41
C HIS A 141 -9.28 19.47 -9.89
N PRO A 142 -9.77 18.89 -8.78
CA PRO A 142 -9.09 17.80 -8.08
C PRO A 142 -8.98 16.51 -8.92
N VAL A 143 -9.98 16.22 -9.75
CA VAL A 143 -9.99 15.02 -10.61
C VAL A 143 -8.93 15.14 -11.70
N TRP A 144 -8.83 16.30 -12.36
CA TRP A 144 -7.83 16.54 -13.40
C TRP A 144 -6.40 16.42 -12.87
N VAL A 145 -6.12 16.99 -11.69
CA VAL A 145 -4.82 16.87 -11.04
C VAL A 145 -4.50 15.41 -10.71
N VAL A 146 -5.47 14.67 -10.16
CA VAL A 146 -5.31 13.24 -9.85
C VAL A 146 -5.08 12.41 -11.10
N GLU A 147 -5.88 12.59 -12.15
CA GLU A 147 -5.71 11.87 -13.42
C GLU A 147 -4.29 12.05 -13.98
N ARG A 148 -3.77 13.27 -13.95
CA ARG A 148 -2.41 13.56 -14.42
C ARG A 148 -1.33 12.88 -13.60
N VAL A 149 -1.45 12.94 -12.28
CA VAL A 149 -0.48 12.31 -11.38
C VAL A 149 -0.55 10.79 -11.45
N LEU A 150 -1.74 10.20 -11.62
CA LEU A 150 -1.87 8.75 -11.78
C LEU A 150 -1.30 8.25 -13.12
N GLU A 151 -1.45 9.01 -14.20
CA GLU A 151 -1.01 8.60 -15.54
C GLU A 151 0.50 8.77 -15.76
N TYR A 152 1.10 9.85 -15.22
CA TYR A 152 2.47 10.24 -15.55
C TYR A 152 3.37 10.46 -14.33
N GLY A 153 2.83 10.40 -13.12
CA GLY A 153 3.55 10.66 -11.88
C GLY A 153 4.33 9.46 -11.34
N ALA A 154 5.28 9.75 -10.45
CA ALA A 154 5.96 8.74 -9.64
C ALA A 154 5.22 8.53 -8.30
N LEU A 155 5.58 7.48 -7.55
CA LEU A 155 4.96 7.16 -6.26
C LEU A 155 5.05 8.32 -5.26
N ASP A 156 6.19 9.01 -5.21
CA ASP A 156 6.37 10.18 -4.34
C ASP A 156 5.45 11.35 -4.73
N ASP A 157 5.10 11.48 -6.00
CA ASP A 157 4.16 12.51 -6.47
C ASP A 157 2.74 12.23 -5.99
N ILE A 158 2.38 10.95 -5.91
CA ILE A 158 1.10 10.48 -5.37
C ILE A 158 1.04 10.70 -3.88
N HIS A 159 2.13 10.42 -3.17
CA HIS A 159 2.25 10.74 -1.74
C HIS A 159 2.12 12.25 -1.50
N ALA A 160 2.85 13.07 -2.26
CA ALA A 160 2.76 14.52 -2.16
C ALA A 160 1.34 15.02 -2.45
N LEU A 161 0.68 14.48 -3.47
CA LEU A 161 -0.69 14.86 -3.83
C LEU A 161 -1.70 14.45 -2.75
N ARG A 162 -1.65 13.20 -2.28
CA ARG A 162 -2.52 12.67 -1.23
C ARG A 162 -2.37 13.47 0.06
N ASP A 163 -1.15 13.81 0.44
CA ASP A 163 -0.88 14.55 1.67
C ASP A 163 -1.37 16.01 1.55
N THR A 164 -1.26 16.60 0.37
CA THR A 164 -1.74 17.97 0.05
C THR A 164 -3.26 18.07 0.05
N MET A 165 -3.95 17.16 -0.65
CA MET A 165 -5.42 17.16 -0.73
C MET A 165 -6.08 16.59 0.53
N GLY A 166 -5.33 15.77 1.29
CA GLY A 166 -5.86 14.91 2.33
C GLY A 166 -6.51 13.64 1.77
N ARG A 167 -6.38 12.54 2.53
CA ARG A 167 -6.81 11.18 2.12
C ARG A 167 -8.23 11.13 1.55
N LYS A 168 -9.22 11.74 2.23
CA LYS A 168 -10.62 11.69 1.81
C LYS A 168 -10.88 12.38 0.47
N SER A 169 -10.30 13.57 0.25
CA SER A 169 -10.45 14.31 -1.00
C SER A 169 -9.74 13.61 -2.14
N PHE A 170 -8.51 13.14 -1.90
CA PHE A 170 -7.74 12.35 -2.86
C PHE A 170 -8.50 11.10 -3.31
N LEU A 171 -8.99 10.27 -2.38
CA LEU A 171 -9.74 9.06 -2.73
C LEU A 171 -11.02 9.36 -3.49
N LYS A 172 -11.74 10.43 -3.16
CA LYS A 172 -12.92 10.87 -3.92
C LYS A 172 -12.56 11.24 -5.35
N ALA A 173 -11.42 11.92 -5.56
CA ALA A 173 -10.95 12.32 -6.88
C ALA A 173 -10.42 11.13 -7.70
N VAL A 174 -9.66 10.21 -7.09
CA VAL A 174 -9.28 8.93 -7.70
C VAL A 174 -10.53 8.17 -8.12
N ALA A 175 -11.56 8.16 -7.26
CA ALA A 175 -12.78 7.44 -7.56
C ALA A 175 -13.59 8.03 -8.73
N ALA A 176 -13.38 9.30 -9.04
CA ALA A 176 -14.00 10.00 -10.16
C ALA A 176 -13.10 10.07 -11.40
N ALA A 177 -11.85 9.60 -11.30
CA ALA A 177 -10.89 9.61 -12.41
C ALA A 177 -11.34 8.64 -13.51
N GLY A 178 -11.66 9.19 -14.68
CA GLY A 178 -12.21 8.44 -15.81
C GLY A 178 -11.27 8.39 -17.02
N ARG A 179 -10.38 9.38 -17.14
CA ARG A 179 -9.51 9.58 -18.31
C ARG A 179 -8.14 8.90 -18.20
N VAL A 180 -7.89 8.18 -17.11
CA VAL A 180 -6.70 7.32 -16.99
C VAL A 180 -6.81 6.11 -17.92
N SER A 181 -5.69 5.68 -18.49
CA SER A 181 -5.67 4.54 -19.39
C SER A 181 -6.06 3.23 -18.68
N PRO A 182 -6.57 2.20 -19.40
CA PRO A 182 -6.90 0.92 -18.78
C PRO A 182 -5.72 0.27 -18.06
N ARG A 183 -4.50 0.44 -18.59
CA ARG A 183 -3.26 -0.04 -17.95
C ARG A 183 -3.02 0.66 -16.61
N THR A 184 -3.07 2.00 -16.60
CA THR A 184 -2.93 2.81 -15.40
C THR A 184 -3.99 2.47 -14.36
N ARG A 185 -5.25 2.34 -14.79
CA ARG A 185 -6.35 1.94 -13.92
C ARG A 185 -6.11 0.58 -13.27
N ASN A 186 -5.75 -0.44 -14.04
CA ASN A 186 -5.51 -1.78 -13.52
C ASN A 186 -4.33 -1.81 -12.55
N PHE A 187 -3.25 -1.11 -12.87
CA PHE A 187 -2.09 -0.96 -11.98
C PHE A 187 -2.48 -0.33 -10.64
N TRP A 188 -3.21 0.79 -10.66
CA TRP A 188 -3.64 1.46 -9.43
C TRP A 188 -4.70 0.69 -8.66
N CYS A 189 -5.62 0.00 -9.33
CA CYS A 189 -6.57 -0.90 -8.66
C CYS A 189 -5.83 -1.98 -7.88
N GLN A 190 -4.84 -2.64 -8.50
CA GLN A 190 -4.04 -3.66 -7.82
C GLN A 190 -3.27 -3.09 -6.62
N ILE A 191 -2.63 -1.92 -6.78
CA ILE A 191 -1.93 -1.24 -5.68
C ILE A 191 -2.88 -0.88 -4.54
N LEU A 192 -4.05 -0.31 -4.84
CA LEU A 192 -5.02 0.12 -3.85
C LEU A 192 -5.69 -1.07 -3.15
N GLU A 193 -5.99 -2.16 -3.87
CA GLU A 193 -6.47 -3.42 -3.30
C GLU A 193 -5.44 -4.04 -2.35
N MET A 194 -4.15 -4.03 -2.70
CA MET A 194 -3.07 -4.49 -1.82
C MET A 194 -2.95 -3.65 -0.53
N GLU A 195 -3.28 -2.36 -0.60
CA GLU A 195 -3.34 -1.44 0.55
C GLU A 195 -4.68 -1.50 1.32
N GLY A 196 -5.56 -2.45 0.99
CA GLY A 196 -6.87 -2.64 1.62
C GLY A 196 -7.88 -1.52 1.32
N MET A 197 -7.66 -0.75 0.24
CA MET A 197 -8.56 0.31 -0.22
C MET A 197 -9.27 -0.14 -1.50
N SER A 198 -10.60 -0.26 -1.45
CA SER A 198 -11.39 -0.64 -2.61
C SER A 198 -11.38 0.49 -3.66
N CYS A 199 -10.69 0.24 -4.78
CA CYS A 199 -10.67 1.16 -5.89
C CYS A 199 -11.98 1.04 -6.67
N THR A 200 -12.94 1.93 -6.40
CA THR A 200 -14.13 2.23 -7.23
C THR A 200 -15.08 1.08 -7.59
N LYS A 201 -16.39 1.36 -7.46
CA LYS A 201 -17.44 0.52 -8.03
C LYS A 201 -17.10 0.11 -9.47
N LYS A 202 -17.18 -1.19 -9.77
CA LYS A 202 -17.10 -1.77 -11.13
C LYS A 202 -17.89 -0.88 -12.09
N PHE A 203 -17.20 -0.15 -12.96
CA PHE A 203 -17.83 0.50 -14.09
C PHE A 203 -17.94 -0.53 -15.21
N SER A 204 -18.92 -1.44 -15.11
CA SER A 204 -19.33 -2.22 -16.28
C SER A 204 -20.12 -1.28 -17.18
N ARG A 205 -19.58 -0.92 -18.36
CA ARG A 205 -20.41 -0.32 -19.41
C ARG A 205 -21.42 -1.39 -19.85
N ASN A 206 -22.71 -1.18 -19.61
CA ASN A 206 -23.76 -2.03 -20.16
C ASN A 206 -24.26 -1.46 -21.49
N THR A 207 -23.35 -1.27 -22.46
CA THR A 207 -23.75 -0.96 -23.85
C THR A 207 -22.55 -1.16 -24.76
N ALA A 208 -22.72 -2.07 -25.72
CA ALA A 208 -21.83 -2.19 -26.87
C ALA A 208 -21.87 -0.89 -27.67
N TRP A 209 -20.72 -0.42 -28.13
CA TRP A 209 -20.66 0.55 -29.21
C TRP A 209 -21.20 -0.15 -30.47
N ASN A 210 -22.19 0.48 -31.12
CA ASN A 210 -22.80 0.20 -32.43
C ASN A 210 -24.22 -0.40 -32.39
N SER A 211 -25.21 0.49 -32.51
CA SER A 211 -26.38 0.34 -33.38
C SER A 211 -26.55 1.67 -34.11
#